data_AF-A0A3S0B315-F1
#
_entry.id   AF-A0A3S0B315-F1
#
_cell.length_a   1.000
_cell.length_b   1.000
_cell.length_c   1.000
_cell.angle_alpha   90.00
_cell.angle_beta   90.00
_cell.angle_gamma   90.00
#
_symmetry.space_group_name_H-M   'P 1'
#
loop_
_entity.id
_entity.type
_entity.pdbx_description
1 polymer ?
#
loop_
_entity_poly.entity_id
_entity_poly.type
_entity_poly.pdbx_seq_one_letter_code
_entity_poly.pdbx_strand_id
1 'polypeptide(L)'
;MNPMKRMLPALLLVAVTPLAGAGALDGEYRGRADGERHLDLSEHDDGQVSVTMSLDIPRTEGGRCRGEFVAHGLRDGRTITVEPATGKEACRIVIGVQAGQASISEQGEGCATLRDADCSFSGTLDRIRAR
;
A
#
# COMPACT_ATOMS: atom_id res chain seq x y z
N MET A 1 29.03 -55.80 -36.73
CA MET A 1 28.46 -54.60 -37.39
C MET A 1 27.25 -54.13 -36.60
N ASN A 2 27.41 -52.98 -35.91
CA ASN A 2 26.47 -51.99 -35.32
C ASN A 2 25.09 -52.36 -34.73
N PRO A 3 24.53 -51.56 -33.78
CA PRO A 3 25.11 -50.42 -33.05
C PRO A 3 24.89 -50.40 -31.51
N MET A 4 25.83 -49.75 -30.82
CA MET A 4 25.76 -49.32 -29.41
C MET A 4 24.56 -48.38 -29.17
N LYS A 5 23.68 -48.74 -28.24
CA LYS A 5 22.67 -47.85 -27.65
C LYS A 5 23.37 -46.80 -26.78
N ARG A 6 23.54 -45.59 -27.31
CA ARG A 6 23.90 -44.41 -26.52
C ARG A 6 22.71 -44.03 -25.63
N MET A 7 22.82 -44.24 -24.33
CA MET A 7 21.94 -43.62 -23.34
C MET A 7 22.37 -42.17 -23.15
N LEU A 8 21.50 -41.21 -23.49
CA LEU A 8 21.67 -39.80 -23.14
C LEU A 8 21.25 -39.57 -21.68
N PRO A 9 22.00 -38.81 -20.87
CA PRO A 9 21.51 -38.31 -19.60
C PRO A 9 20.56 -37.13 -19.87
N ALA A 10 19.29 -37.27 -19.48
CA ALA A 10 18.36 -36.17 -19.44
C ALA A 10 18.78 -35.21 -18.32
N LEU A 11 19.31 -34.04 -18.68
CA LEU A 11 19.48 -32.94 -17.73
C LEU A 11 18.09 -32.51 -17.24
N LEU A 12 17.80 -32.73 -15.95
CA LEU A 12 16.70 -32.05 -15.27
C LEU A 12 17.04 -30.56 -15.21
N LEU A 13 16.34 -29.75 -16.00
CA LEU A 13 16.25 -28.31 -15.73
C LEU A 13 15.44 -28.12 -14.45
N VAL A 14 16.12 -27.78 -13.36
CA VAL A 14 15.46 -27.15 -12.21
C VAL A 14 15.02 -25.77 -12.69
N ALA A 15 13.76 -25.64 -13.08
CA ALA A 15 13.14 -24.35 -13.32
C ALA A 15 13.10 -23.61 -11.97
N VAL A 16 14.06 -22.70 -11.77
CA VAL A 16 13.96 -21.69 -10.73
C VAL A 16 12.79 -20.81 -11.15
N THR A 17 11.59 -21.06 -10.60
CA THR A 17 10.48 -20.14 -10.75
C THR A 17 10.94 -18.83 -10.13
N PRO A 18 10.99 -17.70 -10.88
CA PRO A 18 11.11 -16.41 -10.23
C PRO A 18 9.95 -16.34 -9.24
N LEU A 19 10.25 -15.98 -7.98
CA LEU A 19 9.23 -15.59 -7.02
C LEU A 19 8.31 -14.64 -7.78
N ALA A 20 7.06 -15.05 -7.97
CA ALA A 20 6.03 -14.18 -8.51
C ALA A 20 6.17 -12.86 -7.77
N GLY A 21 6.54 -11.82 -8.52
CA GLY A 21 6.99 -10.55 -7.97
C GLY A 21 6.07 -10.16 -6.84
N ALA A 22 6.65 -9.80 -5.70
CA ALA A 22 5.92 -9.11 -4.65
C ALA A 22 5.10 -8.02 -5.36
N GLY A 23 3.79 -8.24 -5.51
CA GLY A 23 2.97 -7.42 -6.39
C GLY A 23 3.21 -5.97 -6.01
N ALA A 24 3.83 -5.21 -6.92
CA ALA A 24 4.49 -3.95 -6.58
C ALA A 24 3.55 -3.12 -5.71
N LEU A 25 3.94 -2.76 -4.47
CA LEU A 25 3.10 -1.88 -3.66
C LEU A 25 3.00 -0.48 -4.27
N ASP A 26 4.00 -0.13 -5.06
CA ASP A 26 4.12 1.16 -5.70
C ASP A 26 2.97 1.43 -6.65
N GLY A 27 2.44 2.62 -6.50
CA GLY A 27 1.29 3.03 -7.26
C GLY A 27 0.39 4.00 -6.53
N GLU A 28 -0.59 4.46 -7.31
CA GLU A 28 -1.65 5.34 -6.86
C GLU A 28 -2.91 4.51 -6.65
N TYR A 29 -3.59 4.76 -5.54
CA TYR A 29 -4.82 4.10 -5.14
C TYR A 29 -5.89 5.15 -4.85
N ARG A 30 -7.14 4.80 -5.13
CA ARG A 30 -8.27 5.69 -4.98
C ARG A 30 -9.48 4.98 -4.40
N GLY A 31 -10.12 5.60 -3.41
CA GLY A 31 -11.41 5.18 -2.85
C GLY A 31 -12.46 6.27 -3.06
N ARG A 32 -13.71 5.89 -3.36
CA ARG A 32 -14.81 6.82 -3.65
C ARG A 32 -16.13 6.53 -2.93
N ALA A 33 -16.12 5.70 -1.89
CA ALA A 33 -17.33 5.13 -1.29
C ALA A 33 -18.29 6.19 -0.69
N ASP A 34 -17.72 7.15 0.04
CA ASP A 34 -18.40 8.25 0.75
C ASP A 34 -17.80 9.61 0.39
N GLY A 35 -16.73 9.63 -0.40
CA GLY A 35 -15.93 10.78 -0.76
C GLY A 35 -14.61 10.32 -1.34
N GLU A 36 -13.76 11.26 -1.75
CA GLU A 36 -12.49 10.94 -2.38
C GLU A 36 -11.43 10.62 -1.34
N ARG A 37 -10.72 9.49 -1.51
CA ARG A 37 -9.47 9.17 -0.83
C ARG A 37 -8.43 8.84 -1.88
N HIS A 38 -7.22 9.38 -1.70
CA HIS A 38 -6.11 9.14 -2.59
C HIS A 38 -4.88 8.75 -1.79
N LEU A 39 -4.26 7.65 -2.17
CA LEU A 39 -3.03 7.13 -1.56
C LEU A 39 -1.99 6.95 -2.66
N ASP A 40 -0.80 7.50 -2.43
CA ASP A 40 0.38 7.26 -3.26
C ASP A 40 1.45 6.55 -2.44
N LEU A 41 1.95 5.44 -2.99
CA LEU A 41 3.00 4.63 -2.40
C LEU A 41 4.21 4.60 -3.33
N SER A 42 5.39 4.85 -2.77
CA SER A 42 6.68 4.73 -3.48
C SER A 42 7.72 4.08 -2.57
N GLU A 43 8.12 2.86 -2.90
CA GLU A 43 9.22 2.12 -2.30
C GLU A 43 10.55 2.71 -2.75
N HIS A 44 11.49 2.75 -1.82
CA HIS A 44 12.87 3.18 -2.03
C HIS A 44 13.79 1.96 -1.99
N ASP A 45 14.99 2.10 -2.57
CA ASP A 45 15.98 1.02 -2.63
C ASP A 45 16.43 0.49 -1.24
N ASP A 46 16.23 1.29 -0.18
CA ASP A 46 16.55 0.94 1.20
C ASP A 46 15.39 0.24 1.94
N GLY A 47 14.27 -0.04 1.26
CA GLY A 47 13.08 -0.68 1.82
C GLY A 47 12.16 0.26 2.60
N GLN A 48 12.46 1.56 2.66
CA GLN A 48 11.49 2.55 3.11
C GLN A 48 10.40 2.76 2.06
N VAL A 49 9.22 3.18 2.50
CA VAL A 49 8.11 3.54 1.63
C VAL A 49 7.68 4.96 1.96
N SER A 50 7.71 5.83 0.95
CA SER A 50 7.02 7.12 1.00
C SER A 50 5.52 6.90 0.86
N VAL A 51 4.78 7.48 1.79
CA VAL A 51 3.32 7.42 1.85
C VAL A 51 2.79 8.85 1.79
N THR A 52 2.03 9.15 0.75
CA THR A 52 1.26 10.40 0.63
C THR A 52 -0.21 10.04 0.61
N MET A 53 -0.98 10.56 1.55
CA MET A 53 -2.41 10.27 1.67
C MET A 53 -3.21 11.56 1.75
N SER A 54 -4.32 11.62 1.02
CA SER A 54 -5.29 12.71 1.14
C SER A 54 -6.73 12.20 1.10
N LEU A 55 -7.63 12.97 1.70
CA LEU A 55 -9.07 12.74 1.61
C LEU A 55 -9.82 14.06 1.37
N ASP A 56 -10.97 13.94 0.72
CA ASP A 56 -11.91 15.03 0.53
C ASP A 56 -13.36 14.48 0.45
N ILE A 57 -14.06 14.57 1.58
CA ILE A 57 -15.32 13.86 1.83
C ILE A 57 -16.46 14.86 2.08
N PRO A 58 -17.53 14.87 1.28
CA PRO A 58 -18.68 15.74 1.51
C PRO A 58 -19.37 15.43 2.85
N ARG A 59 -19.87 16.47 3.53
CA ARG A 59 -20.59 16.36 4.80
C ARG A 59 -22.09 16.55 4.62
N THR A 60 -22.88 15.84 5.42
CA THR A 60 -24.36 15.90 5.41
C THR A 60 -24.90 17.30 5.72
N GLU A 61 -24.27 18.02 6.64
CA GLU A 61 -24.69 19.37 7.08
C GLU A 61 -24.15 20.49 6.16
N GLY A 62 -23.52 20.13 5.05
CA GLY A 62 -22.77 21.05 4.19
C GLY A 62 -21.28 21.12 4.57
N GLY A 63 -20.46 21.58 3.62
CA GLY A 63 -19.00 21.57 3.75
C GLY A 63 -18.35 20.26 3.34
N ARG A 64 -17.05 20.14 3.62
CA ARG A 64 -16.21 18.99 3.22
C ARG A 64 -15.19 18.71 4.33
N CYS A 65 -14.99 17.44 4.66
CA CYS A 65 -13.90 16.98 5.50
C CYS A 65 -12.67 16.75 4.62
N ARG A 66 -11.57 17.40 4.96
CA ARG A 66 -10.29 17.28 4.28
C ARG A 66 -9.22 16.84 5.25
N GLY A 67 -8.26 16.10 4.73
CA GLY A 67 -7.09 15.67 5.48
C GLY A 67 -5.98 15.30 4.51
N GLU A 68 -4.75 15.52 4.94
CA GLU A 68 -3.56 15.14 4.20
C GLU A 68 -2.43 14.81 5.18
N PHE A 69 -1.63 13.79 4.86
CA PHE A 69 -0.35 13.58 5.51
C PHE A 69 0.67 13.00 4.54
N VAL A 70 1.93 13.28 4.85
CA VAL A 70 3.10 12.63 4.23
C VAL A 70 3.89 11.97 5.34
N ALA A 71 4.24 10.71 5.15
CA ALA A 71 5.04 9.95 6.10
C ALA A 71 5.97 8.96 5.39
N HIS A 72 6.96 8.49 6.13
CA HIS A 72 7.83 7.40 5.71
C HIS A 72 7.61 6.22 6.65
N GLY A 73 7.54 5.03 6.06
CA GLY A 73 7.29 3.79 6.80
C GLY A 73 8.23 2.70 6.37
N LEU A 74 8.32 1.68 7.21
CA LEU A 74 8.96 0.43 6.85
C LEU A 74 7.92 -0.55 6.35
N ARG A 75 8.29 -1.25 5.29
CA ARG A 75 7.51 -2.35 4.75
C ARG A 75 7.82 -3.63 5.50
N ASP A 76 6.78 -4.33 5.92
CA ASP A 76 6.84 -5.72 6.38
C ASP A 76 5.90 -6.57 5.51
N GLY A 77 6.49 -7.25 4.52
CA GLY A 77 5.76 -8.06 3.55
C GLY A 77 4.77 -7.25 2.70
N ARG A 78 3.49 -7.30 3.04
CA ARG A 78 2.41 -6.58 2.34
C ARG A 78 1.87 -5.39 3.15
N THR A 79 2.45 -5.15 4.32
CA THR A 79 2.00 -4.13 5.24
C THR A 79 3.02 -3.01 5.31
N ILE A 80 2.55 -1.77 5.32
CA ILE A 80 3.34 -0.58 5.57
C ILE A 80 2.78 0.04 6.84
N THR A 81 3.65 0.35 7.80
CA THR A 81 3.26 1.07 9.01
C THR A 81 3.95 2.42 9.01
N VAL A 82 3.15 3.49 9.16
CA VAL A 82 3.65 4.86 9.29
C VAL A 82 3.10 5.50 10.55
N GLU A 83 3.87 6.43 11.11
CA GLU A 83 3.46 7.27 12.25
C GLU A 83 3.61 8.74 11.84
N PRO A 84 2.55 9.34 11.24
CA PRO A 84 2.58 10.74 10.85
C PRO A 84 2.74 11.65 12.08
N ALA A 85 3.35 12.82 11.90
CA ALA A 85 3.54 13.76 13.00
C ALA A 85 2.21 14.42 13.43
N THR A 86 1.67 13.99 14.57
CA THR A 86 0.35 14.43 15.11
C THR A 86 0.46 15.24 16.42
N GLY A 87 1.63 15.81 16.70
CA GLY A 87 1.86 16.60 17.91
C GLY A 87 2.12 15.72 19.14
N LYS A 88 1.19 15.68 20.10
CA LYS A 88 1.38 15.01 21.39
C LYS A 88 0.85 13.58 21.44
N GLU A 89 -0.23 13.31 20.73
CA GLU A 89 -0.85 11.98 20.70
C GLU A 89 -0.30 11.19 19.52
N ALA A 90 -0.12 9.89 19.71
CA ALA A 90 0.35 9.02 18.64
C ALA A 90 -0.78 8.73 17.64
N CYS A 91 -0.46 8.83 16.36
CA CYS A 91 -1.26 8.25 15.28
C CYS A 91 -0.40 7.24 14.54
N ARG A 92 -0.93 6.04 14.35
CA ARG A 92 -0.35 4.99 13.52
C ARG A 92 -1.31 4.65 12.41
N ILE A 93 -0.82 4.70 11.18
CA ILE A 93 -1.54 4.28 9.99
C ILE A 93 -0.94 2.96 9.52
N VAL A 94 -1.80 1.95 9.37
CA VAL A 94 -1.43 0.63 8.84
C VAL A 94 -2.05 0.47 7.47
N ILE A 95 -1.22 0.22 6.46
CA ILE A 95 -1.61 0.08 5.05
C ILE A 95 -1.28 -1.34 4.61
N GLY A 96 -2.30 -2.15 4.36
CA GLY A 96 -2.15 -3.47 3.75
C GLY A 96 -2.36 -3.39 2.24
N VAL A 97 -1.46 -3.97 1.44
CA VAL A 97 -1.58 -4.00 -0.03
C VAL A 97 -1.73 -5.44 -0.51
N GLN A 98 -2.84 -5.73 -1.18
CA GLN A 98 -3.09 -7.05 -1.75
C GLN A 98 -3.95 -6.97 -3.01
N ALA A 99 -3.58 -7.74 -4.04
CA ALA A 99 -4.37 -7.91 -5.26
C ALA A 99 -4.79 -6.58 -5.92
N GLY A 100 -3.92 -5.57 -5.92
CA GLY A 100 -4.21 -4.26 -6.50
C GLY A 100 -5.10 -3.37 -5.63
N GLN A 101 -5.33 -3.72 -4.36
CA GLN A 101 -6.06 -2.89 -3.41
C GLN A 101 -5.17 -2.51 -2.22
N ALA A 102 -5.44 -1.35 -1.64
CA ALA A 102 -4.87 -0.90 -0.38
C ALA A 102 -5.97 -0.81 0.69
N SER A 103 -5.76 -1.44 1.84
CA SER A 103 -6.61 -1.32 3.02
C SER A 103 -5.91 -0.41 4.04
N ILE A 104 -6.59 0.64 4.48
CA ILE A 104 -6.06 1.61 5.43
C ILE A 104 -6.78 1.45 6.77
N SER A 105 -6.01 1.41 7.86
CA SER A 105 -6.50 1.44 9.24
C SER A 105 -5.78 2.54 10.02
N GLU A 106 -6.56 3.28 10.79
CA GLU A 106 -6.06 4.26 11.77
C GLU A 106 -6.00 3.64 13.16
N GLN A 107 -4.94 3.91 13.91
CA GLN A 107 -4.75 3.45 15.29
C GLN A 107 -4.21 4.60 16.14
N GLY A 108 -4.86 4.89 17.26
CA GLY A 108 -4.49 5.96 18.18
C GLY A 108 -5.34 7.22 18.04
N GLU A 109 -5.38 7.99 19.12
CA GLU A 109 -6.26 9.15 19.27
C GLU A 109 -5.77 10.35 18.42
N GLY A 110 -4.45 10.41 18.14
CA GLY A 110 -3.85 11.49 17.36
C GLY A 110 -4.26 11.54 15.89
N CYS A 111 -4.89 10.49 15.33
CA CYS A 111 -5.21 10.48 13.90
C CYS A 111 -6.28 11.50 13.50
N ALA A 112 -7.09 11.95 14.45
CA ALA A 112 -8.06 13.02 14.22
C ALA A 112 -7.38 14.37 13.90
N THR A 113 -6.13 14.58 14.31
CA THR A 113 -5.41 15.86 14.05
C THR A 113 -4.96 16.00 12.59
N LEU A 114 -5.02 14.93 11.80
CA LEU A 114 -4.61 14.91 10.39
C LEU A 114 -5.74 15.36 9.44
N ARG A 115 -6.87 15.84 9.98
CA ARG A 115 -8.08 16.21 9.25
C ARG A 115 -8.83 17.35 9.95
N ASP A 116 -9.67 18.05 9.19
CA ASP A 116 -10.42 19.23 9.65
C ASP A 116 -11.82 18.93 10.24
N ALA A 117 -12.30 17.68 10.14
CA ALA A 117 -13.60 17.24 10.68
C ALA A 117 -13.64 15.71 10.94
N ASP A 118 -14.78 15.20 11.41
CA ASP A 118 -15.00 13.77 11.71
C ASP A 118 -15.15 12.91 10.44
N CYS A 119 -14.05 12.68 9.74
CA CYS A 119 -13.95 11.64 8.71
C CYS A 119 -12.81 10.68 9.02
N SER A 120 -12.51 9.71 8.16
CA SER A 120 -11.41 8.76 8.38
C SER A 120 -10.65 8.48 7.10
N PHE A 121 -9.31 8.36 7.20
CA PHE A 121 -8.50 7.79 6.12
C PHE A 121 -8.76 6.29 5.94
N SER A 122 -9.34 5.61 6.95
CA SER A 122 -9.63 4.19 6.90
C SER A 122 -10.56 3.84 5.74
N GLY A 123 -10.31 2.69 5.13
CA GLY A 123 -11.11 2.20 4.00
C GLY A 123 -10.30 1.31 3.06
N THR A 124 -10.96 0.86 2.00
CA THR A 124 -10.33 0.11 0.91
C THR A 124 -10.27 0.98 -0.34
N LEU A 125 -9.11 1.02 -0.98
CA LEU A 125 -8.81 1.82 -2.15
C LEU A 125 -8.34 0.90 -3.28
N ASP A 126 -8.79 1.16 -4.49
CA ASP A 126 -8.38 0.41 -5.68
C ASP A 126 -7.20 1.09 -6.35
N ARG A 127 -6.23 0.30 -6.82
CA ARG A 127 -5.10 0.82 -7.59
C ARG A 127 -5.58 1.37 -8.92
N ILE A 128 -5.23 2.63 -9.19
CA ILE A 128 -5.53 3.31 -10.46
C ILE A 128 -4.29 3.43 -11.36
N ARG A 129 -3.08 3.33 -10.80
CA ARG A 129 -1.81 3.36 -11.53
C ARG A 129 -0.76 2.55 -10.79
N ALA A 130 -0.02 1.69 -11.49
CA ALA A 130 1.20 1.05 -10.97
C ALA A 130 2.43 1.87 -11.38
N ARG A 131 3.53 1.78 -10.61
CA ARG A 131 4.83 2.37 -10.95
C ARG A 131 5.90 1.30 -11.10
#